data_AF-A0A8B3KT99-F1
#
_entry.id   AF-A0A8B3KT99-F1
#
_cell.length_a   1.000
_cell.length_b   1.000
_cell.length_c   1.000
_cell.angle_alpha   90.00
_cell.angle_beta   90.00
_cell.angle_gamma   90.00
#
_symmetry.space_group_name_H-M   'P 1'
#
loop_
_entity.id
_entity.type
_entity.pdbx_description
1 polymer ?
#
loop_
_entity_poly.entity_id
_entity_poly.type
_entity_poly.pdbx_seq_one_letter_code
_entity_poly.pdbx_strand_id
1 'polypeptide(L)'
;QWIGLAARDSLRLEAGLCLHGQDLTPEIDPASGGLMWAIPKELRASGHFIGADALRSILERGPSQKRVGLKPDGRQPVRAGAALVDADGNAAGHVTSGGFGPSTGHPVAMGYVDNALAKPGIRLFADVRATRIPIDVTSLPFTPHRYRKG
;
A
#
# COMPACT_ATOMS: atom_id res chain seq x y z
N GLN A 1 16.48 -25.21 -4.00
CA GLN A 1 16.91 -24.33 -2.87
C GLN A 1 15.69 -24.00 -2.04
N TRP A 2 15.85 -23.86 -0.72
CA TRP A 2 14.75 -23.54 0.21
C TRP A 2 14.67 -22.03 0.47
N ILE A 3 13.45 -21.52 0.67
CA ILE A 3 13.19 -20.10 0.92
C ILE A 3 12.41 -19.99 2.23
N GLY A 4 12.90 -19.16 3.15
CA GLY A 4 12.25 -18.88 4.43
C GLY A 4 11.22 -17.74 4.38
N LEU A 5 10.51 -17.54 5.48
CA LEU A 5 9.41 -16.57 5.58
C LEU A 5 9.85 -15.11 5.37
N ALA A 6 11.03 -14.72 5.87
CA ALA A 6 11.54 -13.36 5.69
C ALA A 6 11.78 -13.02 4.20
N ALA A 7 12.29 -13.98 3.43
CA ALA A 7 12.46 -13.83 1.99
C ALA A 7 11.12 -13.86 1.24
N ARG A 8 10.15 -14.67 1.69
CA ARG A 8 8.77 -14.62 1.16
C ARG A 8 8.14 -13.23 1.35
N ASP A 9 8.36 -12.60 2.51
CA ASP A 9 7.81 -11.28 2.82
C ASP A 9 8.45 -10.17 1.98
N SER A 10 9.77 -10.21 1.75
CA SER A 10 10.40 -9.23 0.85
C SER A 10 9.93 -9.39 -0.59
N LEU A 11 9.82 -10.63 -1.09
CA LEU A 11 9.35 -10.91 -2.45
C LEU A 11 7.91 -10.45 -2.69
N ARG A 12 6.97 -10.74 -1.78
CA ARG A 12 5.57 -10.30 -1.92
C ARG A 12 5.46 -8.78 -1.87
N LEU A 13 6.26 -8.13 -1.01
CA LEU A 13 6.23 -6.68 -0.84
C LEU A 13 6.75 -5.98 -2.10
N GLU A 14 7.88 -6.44 -2.65
CA GLU A 14 8.39 -5.95 -3.93
C GLU A 14 7.40 -6.16 -5.08
N ALA A 15 6.66 -7.27 -5.07
CA ALA A 15 5.60 -7.54 -6.02
C ALA A 15 4.30 -6.75 -5.75
N GLY A 16 4.26 -5.89 -4.72
CA GLY A 16 3.09 -5.07 -4.37
C GLY A 16 1.87 -5.86 -3.90
N LEU A 17 2.08 -7.10 -3.44
CA LEU A 17 1.03 -8.00 -2.98
C LEU A 17 0.72 -7.76 -1.50
N CYS A 18 -0.57 -7.69 -1.18
CA CYS A 18 -1.06 -7.47 0.17
C CYS A 18 -0.82 -8.71 1.06
N LEU A 19 -0.51 -8.47 2.32
CA LEU A 19 -0.59 -9.46 3.39
C LEU A 19 -1.77 -9.13 4.31
N HIS A 20 -2.76 -10.04 4.39
CA HIS A 20 -3.88 -9.88 5.31
C HIS A 20 -3.39 -9.89 6.77
N GLY A 21 -3.97 -9.02 7.60
CA GLY A 21 -3.50 -8.71 8.94
C GLY A 21 -2.42 -7.61 8.98
N GLN A 22 -1.96 -7.14 7.82
CA GLN A 22 -1.06 -5.97 7.71
C GLN A 22 -1.65 -4.93 6.74
N ASP A 23 -1.68 -5.25 5.45
CA ASP A 23 -2.12 -4.30 4.42
C ASP A 23 -3.62 -4.34 4.21
N LEU A 24 -4.28 -5.42 4.64
CA LEU A 24 -5.72 -5.61 4.60
C LEU A 24 -6.19 -6.10 5.96
N THR A 25 -7.23 -5.49 6.47
CA THR A 25 -7.92 -5.86 7.71
C THR A 25 -9.43 -5.77 7.47
N PRO A 26 -10.28 -6.28 8.39
CA PRO A 26 -11.74 -6.15 8.26
C PRO A 26 -12.23 -4.70 8.11
N GLU A 27 -11.44 -3.72 8.54
CA GLU A 27 -11.75 -2.29 8.47
C GLU A 27 -11.41 -1.65 7.12
N ILE A 28 -10.67 -2.35 6.25
CA ILE A 28 -10.23 -1.85 4.96
C ILE A 28 -11.13 -2.37 3.83
N ASP A 29 -11.82 -1.45 3.17
CA ASP A 29 -12.62 -1.78 1.99
C ASP A 29 -11.77 -1.98 0.71
N PRO A 30 -12.30 -2.68 -0.32
CA PRO A 30 -11.57 -2.93 -1.56
C PRO A 30 -11.16 -1.67 -2.35
N ALA A 31 -11.90 -0.56 -2.23
CA ALA A 31 -11.56 0.68 -2.92
C ALA A 31 -10.35 1.35 -2.26
N SER A 32 -10.36 1.46 -0.93
CA SER A 32 -9.23 1.93 -0.14
C SER A 32 -7.99 1.03 -0.33
N GLY A 33 -8.17 -0.29 -0.37
CA GLY A 33 -7.09 -1.26 -0.60
C GLY A 33 -6.53 -1.31 -2.02
N GLY A 34 -7.13 -0.60 -2.98
CA GLY A 34 -6.72 -0.65 -4.39
C GLY A 34 -6.98 -2.01 -5.05
N LEU A 35 -8.04 -2.71 -4.63
CA LEU A 35 -8.40 -4.07 -5.03
C LEU A 35 -9.66 -4.16 -5.89
N MET A 36 -10.15 -3.02 -6.41
CA MET A 36 -11.34 -2.98 -7.25
C MET A 36 -11.25 -3.83 -8.53
N TRP A 37 -10.04 -4.17 -8.97
CA TRP A 37 -9.83 -5.08 -10.09
C TRP A 37 -10.40 -6.49 -9.84
N ALA A 38 -10.51 -6.90 -8.56
CA ALA A 38 -11.07 -8.19 -8.16
C ALA A 38 -12.61 -8.22 -8.18
N ILE A 39 -13.26 -7.08 -8.39
CA ILE A 39 -14.72 -6.95 -8.41
C ILE A 39 -15.16 -6.44 -9.80
N PRO A 40 -15.48 -7.36 -10.74
CA PRO A 40 -15.88 -7.02 -12.10
C PRO A 40 -17.08 -6.07 -12.15
N LYS A 41 -17.22 -5.34 -13.25
CA LYS A 41 -18.27 -4.32 -13.41
C LYS A 41 -19.67 -4.93 -13.30
N GLU A 42 -19.85 -6.13 -13.85
CA GLU A 42 -21.11 -6.89 -13.89
C GLU A 42 -21.54 -7.29 -12.46
N LEU A 43 -20.60 -7.78 -11.65
CA LEU A 43 -20.85 -8.12 -10.25
C LEU A 43 -21.16 -6.88 -9.41
N ARG A 44 -20.46 -5.76 -9.64
CA ARG A 44 -20.76 -4.48 -8.98
C ARG A 44 -22.14 -3.95 -9.34
N ALA A 45 -22.54 -4.09 -10.60
CA ALA A 45 -23.84 -3.66 -11.08
C ALA A 45 -24.97 -4.51 -10.49
N SER A 46 -24.80 -5.83 -10.39
CA SER A 46 -25.81 -6.71 -9.81
C SER A 46 -26.02 -6.47 -8.32
N GLY A 47 -24.96 -6.13 -7.58
CA GLY A 47 -25.02 -5.95 -6.13
C GLY A 47 -25.29 -7.25 -5.36
N HIS A 48 -25.18 -8.41 -6.01
CA HIS A 48 -25.47 -9.72 -5.40
C HIS A 48 -24.28 -10.26 -4.61
N PHE A 49 -23.77 -9.48 -3.66
CA PHE A 49 -22.71 -9.90 -2.75
C PHE A 49 -22.81 -9.16 -1.41
N ILE A 50 -22.28 -9.77 -0.35
CA ILE A 50 -22.28 -9.19 0.99
C ILE A 50 -21.42 -7.91 0.98
N GLY A 51 -21.99 -6.79 1.44
CA GLY A 51 -21.31 -5.50 1.48
C GLY A 51 -21.44 -4.65 0.21
N ALA A 52 -22.28 -5.04 -0.76
CA ALA A 52 -22.47 -4.30 -2.01
C ALA A 52 -22.90 -2.84 -1.81
N ASP A 53 -23.86 -2.58 -0.93
CA ASP A 53 -24.36 -1.21 -0.69
C ASP A 53 -23.33 -0.33 0.03
N ALA A 54 -22.57 -0.92 0.96
CA ALA A 54 -21.46 -0.24 1.62
C ALA A 54 -20.38 0.15 0.62
N LEU A 55 -19.98 -0.78 -0.26
CA LEU A 55 -19.01 -0.51 -1.31
C LEU A 55 -19.53 0.54 -2.30
N ARG A 56 -20.79 0.47 -2.71
CA ARG A 56 -21.42 1.48 -3.59
C ARG A 56 -21.32 2.87 -2.98
N SER A 57 -21.70 3.00 -1.70
CA SER A 57 -21.61 4.27 -0.96
C SER A 57 -20.17 4.80 -0.88
N ILE A 58 -19.18 3.90 -0.69
CA ILE A 58 -17.76 4.27 -0.69
C ILE A 58 -17.31 4.76 -2.07
N LEU A 59 -17.75 4.12 -3.14
CA LEU A 59 -17.39 4.52 -4.50
C LEU A 59 -18.00 5.86 -4.91
N GLU A 60 -19.22 6.15 -4.45
CA GLU A 60 -19.89 7.44 -4.70
C GLU A 60 -19.19 8.60 -3.99
N ARG A 61 -18.79 8.41 -2.72
CA ARG A 61 -18.07 9.43 -1.94
C ARG A 61 -16.57 9.50 -2.23
N GLY A 62 -16.00 8.42 -2.75
CA GLY A 62 -14.56 8.20 -2.86
C GLY A 62 -13.94 7.68 -1.54
N PRO A 63 -12.94 6.79 -1.59
CA PRO A 63 -12.27 6.34 -0.38
C PRO A 63 -11.51 7.50 0.27
N SER A 64 -11.55 7.61 1.61
CA SER A 64 -10.84 8.66 2.34
C SER A 64 -9.33 8.46 2.29
N GLN A 65 -8.89 7.21 2.31
CA GLN A 65 -7.50 6.80 2.23
C GLN A 65 -7.29 5.76 1.14
N LYS A 66 -6.07 5.66 0.65
CA LYS A 66 -5.72 4.71 -0.40
C LYS A 66 -4.39 4.04 -0.09
N ARG A 67 -4.34 2.72 -0.32
CA ARG A 67 -3.11 1.96 -0.25
C ARG A 67 -2.19 2.36 -1.40
N VAL A 68 -0.95 2.66 -1.06
CA VAL A 68 0.10 3.05 -2.02
C VAL A 68 1.40 2.30 -1.78
N GLY A 69 2.26 2.28 -2.80
CA GLY A 69 3.67 1.96 -2.61
C GLY A 69 4.40 3.16 -2.05
N LEU A 70 5.39 2.92 -1.20
CA LEU A 70 6.20 3.93 -0.55
C LEU A 70 7.68 3.56 -0.72
N LYS A 71 8.48 4.55 -1.13
CA LYS A 71 9.94 4.41 -1.29
C LYS A 71 10.65 5.33 -0.30
N PRO A 72 11.11 4.79 0.86
CA PRO A 72 11.89 5.57 1.81
C PRO A 72 13.25 5.98 1.21
N ASP A 73 13.68 7.19 1.53
CA ASP A 73 15.06 7.61 1.26
C ASP A 73 16.04 6.94 2.24
N GLY A 74 17.27 6.73 1.78
CA GLY A 74 18.33 6.11 2.55
C GLY A 74 18.32 4.58 2.53
N ARG A 75 19.05 3.97 3.47
CA ARG A 75 19.30 2.51 3.48
C ARG A 75 18.47 1.75 4.52
N GLN A 76 17.92 2.45 5.50
CA GLN A 76 17.20 1.82 6.62
C GLN A 76 15.72 1.69 6.26
N PRO A 77 15.12 0.49 6.38
CA PRO A 77 13.69 0.34 6.13
C PRO A 77 12.84 1.04 7.19
N VAL A 78 11.82 1.76 6.72
CA VAL A 78 10.69 2.19 7.55
C VAL A 78 9.81 0.96 7.79
N ARG A 79 9.45 0.69 9.05
CA ARG A 79 8.68 -0.49 9.45
C ARG A 79 7.18 -0.18 9.58
N ALA A 80 6.38 -1.24 9.64
CA ALA A 80 4.96 -1.15 9.94
C ALA A 80 4.70 -0.35 11.23
N GLY A 81 3.62 0.43 11.23
CA GLY A 81 3.21 1.30 12.33
C GLY A 81 3.83 2.70 12.31
N ALA A 82 4.80 2.99 11.44
CA ALA A 82 5.34 4.34 11.29
C ALA A 82 4.26 5.30 10.75
N ALA A 83 4.09 6.44 11.41
CA ALA A 83 3.18 7.49 10.95
C ALA A 83 3.77 8.19 9.72
N LEU A 84 2.92 8.61 8.80
CA LEU A 84 3.28 9.45 7.66
C LEU A 84 2.73 10.85 7.90
N VAL A 85 3.55 11.85 7.62
CA VAL A 85 3.18 13.27 7.66
C VAL A 85 3.53 13.96 6.36
N ASP A 86 2.84 15.07 6.07
CA ASP A 86 3.18 15.96 4.95
C ASP A 86 4.38 16.86 5.30
N ALA A 87 4.70 17.81 4.41
CA ALA A 87 5.81 18.75 4.61
C ALA A 87 5.61 19.67 5.83
N ASP A 88 4.37 20.05 6.11
CA ASP A 88 4.01 20.92 7.23
C ASP A 88 3.91 20.14 8.56
N GLY A 89 3.93 18.81 8.49
CA GLY A 89 3.85 17.92 9.64
C GLY A 89 2.44 17.48 9.99
N ASN A 90 1.45 17.73 9.13
CA ASN A 90 0.10 17.22 9.32
C ASN A 90 0.07 15.72 9.07
N ALA A 91 -0.81 15.01 9.77
CA ALA A 91 -1.00 13.58 9.55
C ALA A 91 -1.43 13.32 8.10
N ALA A 92 -0.73 12.40 7.44
CA ALA A 92 -0.95 12.05 6.04
C ALA A 92 -1.25 10.55 5.84
N GLY A 93 -1.05 9.72 6.86
CA GLY A 93 -1.28 8.28 6.78
C GLY A 93 -0.37 7.46 7.70
N HIS A 94 -0.15 6.21 7.32
CA HIS A 94 0.73 5.29 8.06
C HIS A 94 1.26 4.15 7.18
N VAL A 95 2.37 3.55 7.61
CA VAL A 95 3.00 2.39 6.97
C VAL A 95 2.41 1.08 7.52
N THR A 96 2.01 0.17 6.64
CA THR A 96 1.47 -1.16 7.00
C THR A 96 2.49 -2.28 6.84
N SER A 97 3.35 -2.19 5.84
CA SER A 97 4.40 -3.17 5.55
C SER A 97 5.69 -2.45 5.17
N GLY A 98 6.85 -2.96 5.59
CA GLY A 98 8.12 -2.29 5.30
C GLY A 98 9.36 -3.15 5.46
N GLY A 99 10.17 -3.19 4.41
CA GLY A 99 11.29 -4.12 4.24
C GLY A 99 12.43 -3.54 3.42
N PHE A 100 13.58 -4.23 3.43
CA PHE A 100 14.59 -4.01 2.40
C PHE A 100 14.24 -4.89 1.20
N GLY A 101 14.17 -4.30 0.01
CA GLY A 101 13.92 -5.02 -1.23
C GLY A 101 15.25 -5.42 -1.89
N PRO A 102 15.64 -6.70 -1.88
CA PRO A 102 16.92 -7.11 -2.47
C PRO A 102 16.97 -6.95 -3.99
N SER A 103 15.84 -7.08 -4.69
CA SER A 103 15.79 -6.96 -6.15
C SER A 103 15.78 -5.49 -6.59
N THR A 104 15.14 -4.63 -5.80
CA THR A 104 15.12 -3.18 -6.02
C THR A 104 16.41 -2.49 -5.57
N GLY A 105 17.15 -3.11 -4.64
CA GLY A 105 18.38 -2.57 -4.08
C GLY A 105 18.17 -1.45 -3.05
N HIS A 106 16.93 -1.20 -2.64
CA HIS A 106 16.58 -0.15 -1.70
C HIS A 106 15.41 -0.57 -0.78
N PRO A 107 15.14 0.17 0.31
CA PRO A 107 13.93 -0.04 1.10
C PRO A 107 12.65 0.14 0.29
N VAL A 108 11.64 -0.68 0.61
CA VAL A 108 10.29 -0.61 0.03
C VAL A 108 9.26 -0.77 1.14
N ALA A 109 8.15 -0.06 1.03
CA ALA A 109 7.06 -0.12 2.00
C ALA A 109 5.70 0.01 1.33
N MET A 110 4.65 -0.46 1.99
CA MET A 110 3.27 -0.13 1.64
C MET A 110 2.61 0.54 2.84
N GLY A 111 1.61 1.35 2.56
CA GLY A 111 0.85 2.04 3.59
C GLY A 111 -0.40 2.68 3.02
N TYR A 112 -1.18 3.27 3.90
CA TYR A 112 -2.35 4.07 3.56
C TYR A 112 -2.00 5.53 3.70
N VAL A 113 -2.36 6.31 2.70
CA VAL A 113 -2.30 7.77 2.74
C VAL A 113 -3.65 8.35 2.42
N ASP A 114 -3.88 9.59 2.83
CA ASP A 114 -5.10 10.31 2.42
C ASP A 114 -5.21 10.33 0.89
N ASN A 115 -6.43 10.15 0.37
CA ASN A 115 -6.63 9.92 -1.06
C ASN A 115 -6.11 11.08 -1.93
N ALA A 116 -6.12 12.31 -1.40
CA ALA A 116 -5.53 13.48 -2.05
C ALA A 116 -4.01 13.38 -2.24
N LEU A 117 -3.32 12.61 -1.39
CA LEU A 117 -1.87 12.41 -1.39
C LEU A 117 -1.45 11.09 -2.06
N ALA A 118 -2.39 10.30 -2.57
CA ALA A 118 -2.13 8.95 -3.09
C ALA A 118 -1.48 8.90 -4.49
N LYS A 119 -1.22 10.05 -5.12
CA LYS A 119 -0.63 10.12 -6.46
C LYS A 119 0.87 9.78 -6.40
N PRO A 120 1.39 8.92 -7.30
CA PRO A 120 2.84 8.70 -7.39
C PRO A 120 3.62 10.00 -7.63
N GLY A 121 4.78 10.12 -6.98
CA GLY A 121 5.64 11.30 -6.99
C GLY A 121 5.37 12.31 -5.87
N ILE A 122 4.32 12.11 -5.05
CA ILE A 122 4.10 12.91 -3.84
C ILE A 122 5.15 12.55 -2.79
N ARG A 123 5.78 13.58 -2.23
CA ARG A 123 6.75 13.46 -1.14
C ARG A 123 6.04 13.57 0.22
N LEU A 124 6.29 12.59 1.08
CA LEU A 124 5.86 12.57 2.49
C LEU A 124 7.07 12.35 3.39
N PHE A 125 6.83 12.30 4.70
CA PHE A 125 7.84 11.99 5.70
C PHE A 125 7.32 10.91 6.64
N ALA A 126 8.09 9.84 6.82
CA ALA A 126 7.84 8.88 7.87
C ALA A 126 8.42 9.39 9.19
N ASP A 127 7.60 9.45 10.23
CA ASP A 127 8.07 9.74 11.59
C ASP A 127 8.58 8.45 12.23
N VAL A 128 9.90 8.36 12.37
CA VAL A 128 10.57 7.23 13.02
C VAL A 128 11.34 7.76 14.22
N ARG A 129 10.75 7.63 15.41
CA ARG A 129 11.34 8.06 16.69
C ARG A 129 11.72 9.56 16.67
N ALA A 130 10.78 10.42 16.24
CA ALA A 130 10.97 11.86 16.09
C ALA A 130 11.98 12.29 15.00
N THR A 131 12.42 11.34 14.16
CA THR A 131 13.19 11.64 12.96
C THR A 131 12.29 11.55 11.74
N ARG A 132 12.22 12.62 10.95
CA ARG A 132 11.49 12.66 9.70
C ARG A 132 12.34 12.07 8.58
N ILE A 133 11.96 10.89 8.09
CA ILE A 133 12.60 10.23 6.96
C ILE A 133 11.78 10.55 5.70
N PRO A 134 12.37 11.23 4.69
CA PRO A 134 11.66 11.48 3.45
C PRO A 134 11.25 10.18 2.76
N ILE A 135 10.04 10.13 2.21
CA ILE A 135 9.47 8.94 1.57
C ILE A 135 8.58 9.34 0.40
N ASP A 136 8.81 8.76 -0.78
CA ASP A 136 8.00 9.04 -1.97
C ASP A 136 6.86 8.05 -2.12
N VAL A 137 5.67 8.55 -2.42
CA VAL A 137 4.57 7.74 -2.94
C VAL A 137 4.96 7.24 -4.33
N THR A 138 4.85 5.94 -4.56
CA THR A 138 5.23 5.30 -5.83
C THR A 138 4.20 4.28 -6.28
N SER A 139 4.22 3.97 -7.58
CA SER A 139 3.40 2.92 -8.17
C SER A 139 3.83 1.54 -7.68
N LEU A 140 2.86 0.66 -7.51
CA LEU A 140 3.08 -0.78 -7.32
C LEU A 140 2.87 -1.52 -8.65
N PRO A 141 3.57 -2.65 -8.89
CA PRO A 141 4.60 -3.25 -8.03
C PRO A 141 5.95 -2.49 -8.11
N PHE A 142 6.84 -2.72 -7.13
CA PHE A 142 8.19 -2.15 -7.17
C PHE A 142 9.10 -2.87 -8.16
N THR A 143 8.84 -4.16 -8.39
CA THR A 143 9.51 -4.96 -9.41
C THR A 143 8.49 -5.46 -10.42
N PRO A 144 8.79 -5.41 -11.74
CA PRO A 144 7.88 -5.93 -12.74
C PRO A 144 7.54 -7.40 -12.51
N HIS A 145 6.25 -7.73 -12.59
CA HIS A 145 5.80 -9.12 -12.51
C HIS A 145 6.29 -9.92 -13.73
N ARG A 146 6.67 -11.17 -13.49
CA ARG A 146 7.08 -12.14 -14.53
C ARG A 146 6.09 -13.30 -14.60
N TYR A 147 4.79 -13.00 -14.59
CA TYR A 147 3.77 -14.03 -14.78
C TYR A 147 3.93 -14.65 -16.15
N ARG A 148 3.84 -15.99 -16.21
CA ARG A 148 3.79 -16.71 -17.49
C ARG A 148 2.56 -16.23 -18.25
N LYS A 149 2.78 -15.73 -19.47
CA LYS A 149 1.71 -15.46 -20.43
C LYS A 149 1.59 -16.67 -21.37
N GLY A 150 0.40 -16.86 -21.92
CA GLY A 150 0.08 -17.96 -22.85
C GLY A 150 1.09 -18.09 -23.97
#